data_AF-A0A7V4UZE9-F1
#
_entry.id   AF-A0A7V4UZE9-F1
#
_cell.length_a   1.000
_cell.length_b   1.000
_cell.length_c   1.000
_cell.angle_alpha   90.00
_cell.angle_beta   90.00
_cell.angle_gamma   90.00
#
_symmetry.space_group_name_H-M   'P 1'
#
loop_
_entity.id
_entity.type
_entity.pdbx_description
1 polymer ?
#
loop_
_entity_poly.entity_id
_entity_poly.type
_entity_poly.pdbx_seq_one_letter_code
_entity_poly.pdbx_strand_id
1 'polypeptide(L)'
;MKKLSNLTIRDTDTFNKAVKQLKKRFRNIDADFTNFVNSVENEEDLGVYLGNGVYKARISNSNKNSGKSGGYRLISYLKLVENELYLLFIYDKSDYDTISENAIDSLILSSVK
;
A
#
# COMPACT_ATOMS: atom_id res chain seq x y z
N MET A 1 -15.15 -16.87 2.19
CA MET A 1 -14.01 -15.98 1.85
C MET A 1 -12.93 -16.81 1.20
N LYS A 2 -12.30 -16.31 0.13
CA LYS A 2 -11.19 -16.99 -0.55
C LYS A 2 -9.90 -16.66 0.20
N LYS A 3 -9.26 -17.68 0.79
CA LYS A 3 -7.97 -17.50 1.47
C LYS A 3 -6.87 -17.35 0.42
N LEU A 4 -6.03 -16.33 0.55
CA LEU A 4 -4.86 -16.10 -0.28
C LEU A 4 -3.70 -16.97 0.24
N SER A 5 -3.77 -18.28 0.02
CA SER A 5 -2.67 -19.20 0.39
C SER A 5 -1.54 -19.09 -0.64
N ASN A 6 -0.29 -18.88 -0.19
CA ASN A 6 0.92 -18.75 -1.03
C ASN A 6 0.99 -17.44 -1.86
N LEU A 7 0.77 -16.29 -1.20
CA LEU A 7 0.91 -14.99 -1.83
C LEU A 7 2.40 -14.69 -2.11
N THR A 8 2.77 -14.47 -3.39
CA THR A 8 4.11 -14.00 -3.76
C THR A 8 4.10 -12.48 -3.83
N ILE A 9 5.03 -11.83 -3.12
CA ILE A 9 5.10 -10.37 -3.03
C ILE A 9 6.10 -9.86 -4.06
N ARG A 10 5.68 -8.87 -4.86
CA ARG A 10 6.48 -8.24 -5.91
C ARG A 10 6.53 -6.74 -5.70
N ASP A 11 7.73 -6.21 -5.55
CA ASP A 11 7.95 -4.77 -5.43
C ASP A 11 8.14 -4.15 -6.82
N THR A 12 7.45 -3.06 -7.10
CA THR A 12 7.69 -2.28 -8.32
C THR A 12 8.80 -1.24 -8.11
N ASP A 13 9.40 -0.76 -9.20
CA ASP A 13 10.38 0.33 -9.14
C ASP A 13 9.82 1.60 -8.51
N THR A 14 8.55 1.91 -8.77
CA THR A 14 7.86 3.08 -8.22
C THR A 14 7.69 2.94 -6.71
N PHE A 15 7.30 1.76 -6.23
CA PHE A 15 7.26 1.45 -4.80
C PHE A 15 8.65 1.55 -4.15
N ASN A 16 9.66 0.93 -4.75
CA ASN A 16 11.03 0.96 -4.24
C ASN A 16 11.59 2.39 -4.13
N LYS A 17 11.31 3.25 -5.11
CA LYS A 17 11.67 4.67 -5.06
C LYS A 17 10.94 5.42 -3.94
N ALA A 18 9.66 5.13 -3.73
CA ALA A 18 8.86 5.75 -2.68
C ALA A 18 9.34 5.34 -1.28
N VAL A 19 9.58 4.04 -1.05
CA VAL A 19 10.15 3.51 0.19
C VAL A 19 11.50 4.16 0.48
N LYS A 20 12.40 4.28 -0.52
CA LYS A 20 13.70 4.96 -0.34
C LYS A 20 13.55 6.41 0.11
N GLN A 21 12.53 7.13 -0.38
CA GLN A 21 12.28 8.52 0.04
C GLN A 21 11.73 8.57 1.46
N LEU A 22 10.73 7.73 1.77
CA LEU A 22 10.12 7.67 3.10
C LEU A 22 11.10 7.17 4.17
N LYS A 23 12.01 6.26 3.84
CA LYS A 23 13.06 5.75 4.74
C LYS A 23 13.99 6.84 5.26
N LYS A 24 14.13 7.96 4.54
CA LYS A 24 14.88 9.15 5.03
C LYS A 24 14.20 9.82 6.23
N ARG A 25 12.88 9.68 6.36
CA ARG A 25 12.05 10.29 7.41
C ARG A 25 11.57 9.28 8.45
N PHE A 26 11.37 8.03 8.03
CA PHE A 26 10.75 6.98 8.83
C PHE A 26 11.58 5.71 8.78
N ARG A 27 12.42 5.53 9.79
CA ARG A 27 13.36 4.39 9.89
C ARG A 27 12.67 3.02 9.95
N ASN A 28 11.40 2.95 10.35
CA ASN A 28 10.67 1.70 10.53
C ASN A 28 9.81 1.31 9.32
N ILE A 29 9.83 2.08 8.22
CA ILE A 29 8.95 1.81 7.08
C ILE A 29 9.04 0.36 6.57
N ASP A 30 10.26 -0.19 6.50
CA ASP A 30 10.48 -1.57 6.05
C ASP A 30 9.74 -2.58 6.94
N ALA A 31 9.83 -2.39 8.26
CA ALA A 31 9.10 -3.23 9.21
C ALA A 31 7.59 -3.01 9.14
N ASP A 32 7.15 -1.76 9.01
CA ASP A 32 5.73 -1.40 9.00
C ASP A 32 4.99 -2.03 7.80
N PHE A 33 5.54 -1.94 6.58
CA PHE A 33 4.89 -2.56 5.41
C PHE A 33 5.06 -4.08 5.38
N THR A 34 6.21 -4.62 5.85
CA THR A 34 6.41 -6.08 5.93
C THR A 34 5.40 -6.71 6.89
N ASN A 35 5.16 -6.08 8.04
CA ASN A 35 4.15 -6.54 9.00
C ASN A 35 2.74 -6.51 8.40
N PHE A 36 2.41 -5.47 7.62
CA PHE A 36 1.15 -5.42 6.90
C PHE A 36 1.02 -6.59 5.91
N VAL A 37 2.02 -6.79 5.05
CA VAL A 37 1.98 -7.84 4.02
C VAL A 37 1.86 -9.23 4.65
N ASN A 38 2.59 -9.49 5.74
CA ASN A 38 2.50 -10.75 6.47
C ASN A 38 1.16 -10.97 7.18
N SER A 39 0.37 -9.91 7.39
CA SER A 39 -0.97 -10.00 8.00
C SER A 39 -2.09 -10.25 6.99
N VAL A 40 -1.81 -10.21 5.69
CA VAL A 40 -2.80 -10.42 4.62
C VAL A 40 -3.12 -11.91 4.50
N GLU A 41 -4.33 -12.31 4.88
CA GLU A 41 -4.83 -13.68 4.69
C GLU A 41 -5.85 -13.78 3.56
N ASN A 42 -6.54 -12.69 3.25
CA ASN A 42 -7.59 -12.63 2.24
C ASN A 42 -7.68 -11.24 1.59
N GLU A 43 -8.52 -11.10 0.57
CA GLU A 43 -8.64 -9.85 -0.21
C GLU A 43 -9.13 -8.64 0.62
N GLU A 44 -9.93 -8.87 1.67
CA GLU A 44 -10.45 -7.79 2.51
C GLU A 44 -9.32 -7.14 3.34
N ASP A 45 -8.26 -7.89 3.65
CA ASP A 45 -7.08 -7.40 4.37
C ASP A 45 -6.26 -6.40 3.53
N LEU A 46 -6.44 -6.40 2.20
CA LEU A 46 -5.81 -5.45 1.29
C LEU A 46 -6.41 -4.03 1.39
N GLY A 47 -7.55 -3.88 2.08
CA GLY A 47 -8.19 -2.60 2.34
C GLY A 47 -9.25 -2.24 1.30
N VAL A 48 -9.35 -0.95 0.96
CA VAL A 48 -10.44 -0.44 0.11
C VAL A 48 -10.18 -0.79 -1.35
N TYR A 49 -11.12 -1.50 -1.97
CA TYR A 49 -11.08 -1.76 -3.41
C TYR A 49 -11.34 -0.47 -4.20
N LEU A 50 -10.38 -0.09 -5.05
CA LEU A 50 -10.46 1.11 -5.90
C LEU A 50 -10.93 0.81 -7.33
N GLY A 51 -11.03 -0.46 -7.72
CA GLY A 51 -11.32 -0.89 -9.09
C GLY A 51 -10.10 -1.47 -9.80
N ASN A 52 -10.33 -2.21 -10.89
CA ASN A 52 -9.28 -2.81 -11.74
C ASN A 52 -8.24 -3.64 -10.97
N GLY A 53 -8.63 -4.36 -9.90
CA GLY A 53 -7.69 -5.12 -9.07
C GLY A 53 -6.76 -4.27 -8.19
N VAL A 54 -7.01 -2.97 -8.07
CA VAL A 54 -6.26 -2.05 -7.20
C VAL A 54 -6.94 -1.94 -5.84
N TYR A 55 -6.14 -2.06 -4.78
CA TYR A 55 -6.54 -1.95 -3.39
C TYR A 55 -5.73 -0.87 -2.68
N LYS A 56 -6.35 -0.21 -1.70
CA LYS A 56 -5.70 0.79 -0.85
C LYS A 56 -5.73 0.34 0.60
N ALA A 57 -4.55 0.05 1.13
CA ALA A 57 -4.33 -0.31 2.51
C ALA A 57 -3.90 0.90 3.35
N ARG A 58 -4.38 0.94 4.60
CA ARG A 58 -3.96 1.91 5.62
C ARG A 58 -2.99 1.24 6.59
N ILE A 59 -1.72 1.63 6.53
CA ILE A 59 -0.66 1.06 7.36
C ILE A 59 -0.29 2.06 8.44
N SER A 60 -0.22 1.59 9.69
CA SER A 60 0.25 2.44 10.79
C SER A 60 1.71 2.79 10.58
N ASN A 61 2.06 4.07 10.74
CA ASN A 61 3.46 4.50 10.74
C ASN A 61 3.96 4.45 12.19
N SER A 62 4.79 3.46 12.52
CA SER A 62 5.28 3.28 13.91
C SER A 62 6.28 4.36 14.35
N ASN A 63 6.76 5.20 13.42
CA ASN A 63 7.54 6.38 13.77
C ASN A 63 6.67 7.58 14.19
N LYS A 64 5.34 7.47 14.14
CA LYS A 64 4.39 8.52 14.55
C LYS A 64 3.45 8.05 15.65
N ASN A 65 3.05 8.98 16.52
CA ASN A 65 2.00 8.75 17.54
C ASN A 65 0.57 9.00 17.01
N SER A 66 0.34 8.88 15.70
CA SER A 66 -0.92 9.25 15.03
C SER A 66 -1.75 8.05 14.57
N GLY A 67 -1.34 6.82 14.90
CA GLY A 67 -2.04 5.59 14.50
C GLY A 67 -2.21 5.46 12.97
N LYS A 68 -3.22 4.70 12.53
CA LYS A 68 -3.48 4.47 11.09
C LYS A 68 -3.96 5.73 10.37
N SER A 69 -4.66 6.64 11.06
CA SER A 69 -5.23 7.85 10.43
C SER A 69 -4.16 8.83 9.97
N GLY A 70 -3.02 8.92 10.67
CA GLY A 70 -1.86 9.72 10.27
C GLY A 70 -0.69 8.92 9.72
N GLY A 71 -0.89 7.62 9.44
CA GLY A 71 0.13 6.70 8.93
C GLY A 71 0.29 6.71 7.41
N TYR A 72 0.78 5.60 6.87
CA TYR A 72 0.99 5.42 5.43
C TYR A 72 -0.29 4.97 4.71
N ARG A 73 -0.35 5.30 3.43
CA ARG A 73 -1.26 4.70 2.45
C ARG A 73 -0.41 3.89 1.49
N LEU A 74 -0.61 2.58 1.52
CA LEU A 74 -0.04 1.66 0.55
C LEU A 74 -1.12 1.38 -0.50
N ILE A 75 -0.77 1.55 -1.77
CA ILE A 75 -1.64 1.21 -2.88
C ILE A 75 -1.02 -0.02 -3.54
N SER A 76 -1.71 -1.14 -3.39
CA SER A 76 -1.30 -2.45 -3.88
C SER A 76 -2.18 -2.85 -5.06
N TYR A 77 -1.58 -3.55 -6.02
CA TYR A 77 -2.30 -4.26 -7.07
C TYR A 77 -2.36 -5.73 -6.70
N LEU A 78 -3.56 -6.30 -6.72
CA LEU A 78 -3.76 -7.73 -6.77
C LEU A 78 -4.02 -8.10 -8.23
N LYS A 79 -3.00 -8.59 -8.94
CA LYS A 79 -3.28 -9.43 -10.11
C LYS A 79 -3.63 -10.79 -9.57
N LEU A 80 -4.92 -11.13 -9.53
CA LEU A 80 -5.34 -12.53 -9.38
C LEU A 80 -5.09 -13.30 -10.68
N VAL A 81 -3.81 -13.46 -11.01
CA VAL A 81 -3.29 -14.53 -11.85
C VAL A 81 -2.20 -15.14 -10.99
N GLU A 82 -2.41 -16.37 -10.51
CA GLU A 82 -1.39 -17.14 -9.77
C GLU A 82 -0.94 -16.59 -8.38
N ASN A 83 -1.81 -15.90 -7.63
CA ASN A 83 -1.53 -15.46 -6.24
C ASN A 83 -0.31 -14.52 -6.08
N GLU A 84 -0.15 -13.52 -6.95
CA GLU A 84 0.89 -12.49 -6.80
C GLU A 84 0.30 -11.14 -6.31
N LEU A 85 0.93 -10.53 -5.30
CA LEU A 85 0.63 -9.16 -4.83
C LEU A 85 1.74 -8.21 -5.26
N TYR A 86 1.38 -7.22 -6.07
CA TYR A 86 2.31 -6.19 -6.53
C TYR A 86 2.16 -4.91 -5.68
N LEU A 87 3.25 -4.46 -5.07
CA LEU A 87 3.29 -3.20 -4.35
C LEU A 87 3.58 -2.08 -5.36
N LEU A 88 2.58 -1.25 -5.67
CA LEU A 88 2.70 -0.21 -6.70
C LEU A 88 3.32 1.08 -6.16
N PHE A 89 2.79 1.56 -5.04
CA PHE A 89 3.21 2.83 -4.46
C PHE A 89 2.84 2.91 -2.99
N ILE A 90 3.64 3.62 -2.22
CA ILE A 90 3.38 3.93 -0.81
C ILE A 90 3.70 5.39 -0.53
N TYR A 91 2.86 6.05 0.25
CA TYR A 91 3.09 7.42 0.68
C TYR A 91 2.65 7.64 2.12
N ASP A 92 3.20 8.65 2.76
CA ASP A 92 2.73 9.11 4.05
C ASP A 92 1.59 10.12 3.87
N LYS A 93 0.53 10.05 4.70
CA LYS A 93 -0.63 10.96 4.57
C LYS A 93 -0.24 12.43 4.50
N SER A 94 0.70 12.84 5.35
CA SER A 94 1.02 14.26 5.55
C SER A 94 1.64 14.89 4.31
N ASP A 95 2.16 14.07 3.39
CA ASP A 95 2.75 14.55 2.14
C ASP A 95 1.70 15.04 1.15
N TYR A 96 0.44 14.65 1.35
CA TYR A 96 -0.68 14.95 0.46
C TYR A 96 -1.88 15.53 1.22
N ASP A 97 -1.68 16.13 2.40
CA ASP A 97 -2.80 16.64 3.21
C ASP A 97 -3.60 17.75 2.51
N THR A 98 -3.01 18.38 1.49
CA THR A 98 -3.63 19.40 0.62
C THR A 98 -4.33 18.83 -0.62
N ILE A 99 -4.19 17.52 -0.89
CA ILE A 99 -4.78 16.83 -2.04
C ILE A 99 -5.78 15.78 -1.53
N SER A 100 -6.98 15.73 -2.12
CA SER A 100 -7.97 14.74 -1.70
C SER A 100 -7.50 13.32 -2.03
N GLU A 101 -7.77 12.36 -1.14
CA GLU A 101 -7.42 10.95 -1.39
C GLU A 101 -8.03 10.43 -2.69
N ASN A 102 -9.26 10.86 -3.03
CA ASN A 102 -9.94 10.48 -4.26
C ASN A 102 -9.20 10.95 -5.52
N ALA A 103 -8.52 12.11 -5.46
CA ALA A 103 -7.72 12.58 -6.59
C ALA A 103 -6.48 11.69 -6.79
N ILE A 104 -5.84 11.27 -5.70
CA ILE A 104 -4.70 10.34 -5.74
C ILE A 104 -5.13 8.98 -6.27
N ASP A 105 -6.27 8.46 -5.79
CA ASP A 105 -6.85 7.20 -6.24
C ASP A 105 -7.11 7.25 -7.76
N SER A 106 -7.70 8.35 -8.25
CA SER A 106 -8.00 8.55 -9.67
C SER A 106 -6.72 8.58 -10.54
N LEU A 107 -5.67 9.27 -10.07
CA LEU A 107 -4.38 9.33 -10.77
C LEU A 107 -3.76 7.94 -10.90
N ILE A 108 -3.82 7.14 -9.84
CA ILE A 108 -3.25 5.79 -9.85
C ILE A 108 -4.06 4.87 -10.76
N LEU A 109 -5.39 4.89 -10.66
CA LEU A 109 -6.25 4.11 -11.56
C LEU A 109 -6.02 4.47 -13.03
N SER A 110 -5.77 5.74 -13.34
CA SER A 110 -5.47 6.18 -14.71
C SER A 110 -4.11 5.69 -15.23
N SER A 111 -3.17 5.42 -14.33
CA SER A 111 -1.81 4.97 -14.64
C SER A 111 -1.72 3.44 -14.81
N VAL A 112 -2.74 2.69 -14.36
CA VAL A 112 -2.80 1.22 -14.36
C VAL A 112 -3.57 0.68 -15.58
N LYS A 113 -3.46 1.35 -16.74
CA LYS A 113 -4.09 0.91 -17.99
C LYS A 113 -3.31 -0.19 -18.71
#